data_AF-A0A098VVZ8-F1
#
_entry.id   AF-A0A098VVZ8-F1
#
_cell.length_a   1.000
_cell.length_b   1.000
_cell.length_c   1.000
_cell.angle_alpha   90.00
_cell.angle_beta   90.00
_cell.angle_gamma   90.00
#
_symmetry.space_group_name_H-M   'P 1'
#
loop_
_entity.id
_entity.type
_entity.pdbx_description
1 polymer ?
#
loop_
_entity_poly.entity_id
_entity_poly.type
_entity_poly.pdbx_seq_one_letter_code
_entity_poly.pdbx_strand_id
1 'polypeptide(L)'
;MNSSSQVCHQFSHIAIEENSKREIPPMETDQQVTPWDVKGAVVDGEIKAIDYEKLIVQFGVSRITPDLIERLEKVTGRPAHHLIRRGIFFAHRDLSRILDLHEQGKPFFLYTGRGPSNESMHLGHAIPFIFCQWLQEVFDVHLVIQLTDDEKFHFKEHLTLDDVKRYAIENAKDIAAFGFNPEKTFIFLDSEYYGYMFDTILRVQKCLNFNQCSSVFGFDQTTSIGKLSYPCAEIATAFPGAFPHLFGK
;
A
#
# COMPACT_ATOMS: atom_id res chain seq x y z
N MET A 1 74.46 32.53 -31.43
CA MET A 1 73.31 33.44 -31.36
C MET A 1 72.50 33.25 -32.64
N ASN A 2 71.26 32.76 -32.45
CA ASN A 2 70.06 32.64 -33.30
C ASN A 2 70.08 33.22 -34.73
N SER A 3 69.29 32.75 -35.69
CA SER A 3 68.48 31.54 -35.92
C SER A 3 67.87 31.77 -37.31
N SER A 4 68.20 30.93 -38.27
CA SER A 4 67.73 31.08 -39.65
C SER A 4 66.29 30.60 -39.81
N SER A 5 65.57 31.38 -40.60
CA SER A 5 64.22 31.21 -41.12
C SER A 5 63.99 29.89 -41.86
N GLN A 6 62.69 29.55 -42.00
CA GLN A 6 62.09 28.39 -42.68
C GLN A 6 62.04 27.17 -41.74
N VAL A 7 60.87 26.71 -41.29
CA VAL A 7 59.82 26.15 -42.15
C VAL A 7 58.43 26.57 -41.64
N CYS A 8 57.73 27.35 -42.46
CA CYS A 8 56.28 27.49 -42.44
C CYS A 8 55.71 26.36 -43.31
N HIS A 9 54.52 25.85 -42.96
CA HIS A 9 53.75 24.77 -43.61
C HIS A 9 53.97 23.34 -43.11
N GLN A 10 53.42 23.03 -41.94
CA GLN A 10 52.82 21.71 -41.71
C GLN A 10 51.74 21.76 -40.62
N PHE A 11 50.63 22.46 -40.92
CA PHE A 11 49.39 22.36 -40.15
C PHE A 11 48.21 22.33 -41.11
N SER A 12 48.01 21.19 -41.75
CA SER A 12 46.75 20.86 -42.41
C SER A 12 46.56 19.35 -42.28
N HIS A 13 45.43 18.96 -41.68
CA HIS A 13 45.00 17.60 -41.31
C HIS A 13 45.15 17.23 -39.82
N ILE A 14 44.54 18.02 -38.95
CA ILE A 14 43.77 17.42 -37.85
C ILE A 14 42.35 17.33 -38.39
N ALA A 15 41.91 16.12 -38.75
CA ALA A 15 40.49 15.86 -38.96
C ALA A 15 39.79 16.16 -37.64
N ILE A 16 38.92 17.16 -37.64
CA ILE A 16 37.91 17.32 -36.61
C ILE A 16 36.98 16.12 -36.83
N GLU A 17 37.19 15.04 -36.07
CA GLU A 17 36.14 14.03 -35.92
C GLU A 17 34.92 14.76 -35.35
N GLU A 18 33.87 14.85 -36.17
CA GLU A 18 32.55 15.26 -35.71
C GLU A 18 32.21 14.36 -34.53
N ASN A 19 32.15 14.96 -33.34
CA ASN A 19 31.69 14.32 -32.14
C ASN A 19 30.22 13.96 -32.38
N SER A 20 29.98 12.76 -32.91
CA SER A 20 28.65 12.20 -33.10
C SER A 20 27.99 12.32 -31.74
N LYS A 21 26.95 13.16 -31.64
CA LYS A 21 26.06 13.20 -30.48
C LYS A 21 25.56 11.77 -30.31
N ARG A 22 26.19 11.02 -29.41
CA ARG A 22 25.62 9.75 -28.93
C ARG A 22 24.38 10.19 -28.18
N GLU A 23 23.23 10.14 -28.85
CA GLU A 23 21.95 10.17 -28.18
C GLU A 23 22.00 9.03 -27.15
N ILE A 24 22.08 9.40 -25.88
CA ILE A 24 21.91 8.45 -24.80
C ILE A 24 20.46 7.98 -24.97
N PRO A 25 20.22 6.69 -25.27
CA PRO A 25 18.86 6.21 -25.42
C PRO A 25 18.09 6.57 -24.15
N PRO A 26 16.83 7.04 -24.28
CA PRO A 26 16.04 7.45 -23.13
C PRO A 26 16.05 6.32 -22.10
N MET A 27 16.34 6.66 -20.84
CA MET A 27 16.48 5.68 -19.77
C MET A 27 15.12 5.02 -19.51
N GLU A 28 14.94 3.81 -20.05
CA GLU A 28 13.75 3.01 -19.82
C GLU A 28 13.76 2.46 -18.40
N THR A 29 12.66 2.63 -17.69
CA THR A 29 12.49 2.06 -16.34
C THR A 29 11.14 1.39 -16.23
N ASP A 30 11.10 0.25 -15.55
CA ASP A 30 9.85 -0.44 -15.25
C ASP A 30 9.00 0.33 -14.23
N GLN A 31 7.70 0.05 -14.17
CA GLN A 31 6.83 0.60 -13.14
C GLN A 31 7.23 0.11 -11.75
N GLN A 32 7.06 0.96 -10.74
CA GLN A 32 7.36 0.65 -9.36
C GLN A 32 6.14 0.93 -8.50
N VAL A 33 5.66 -0.10 -7.78
CA VAL A 33 4.55 0.01 -6.84
C VAL A 33 4.98 -0.64 -5.53
N THR A 34 5.17 0.18 -4.49
CA THR A 34 5.51 -0.23 -3.13
C THR A 34 4.52 0.41 -2.15
N PRO A 35 4.55 0.07 -0.85
CA PRO A 35 3.74 0.75 0.15
C PRO A 35 4.01 2.27 0.28
N TRP A 36 5.15 2.77 -0.24
CA TRP A 36 5.54 4.18 -0.11
C TRP A 36 5.60 4.94 -1.44
N ASP A 37 5.78 4.24 -2.56
CA ASP A 37 6.02 4.85 -3.87
C ASP A 37 5.16 4.19 -4.96
N VAL A 38 4.57 5.02 -5.82
CA VAL A 38 3.91 4.59 -7.05
C VAL A 38 4.48 5.40 -8.20
N LYS A 39 5.14 4.72 -9.14
CA LYS A 39 5.74 5.32 -10.35
C LYS A 39 5.38 4.48 -11.57
N GLY A 40 4.89 5.15 -12.60
CA GLY A 40 4.67 4.54 -13.91
C GLY A 40 5.98 4.17 -14.60
N ALA A 41 5.91 3.26 -15.56
CA ALA A 41 7.06 2.95 -16.41
C ALA A 41 7.47 4.19 -17.23
N VAL A 42 8.76 4.32 -17.52
CA VAL A 42 9.27 5.34 -18.45
C VAL A 42 9.66 4.62 -19.74
N VAL A 43 8.99 4.98 -20.84
CA VAL A 43 9.25 4.45 -22.18
C VAL A 43 9.37 5.62 -23.12
N ASP A 44 10.46 5.68 -23.90
CA ASP A 44 10.80 6.81 -24.77
C ASP A 44 10.85 8.17 -24.06
N GLY A 45 11.20 8.18 -22.77
CA GLY A 45 11.25 9.39 -21.94
C GLY A 45 9.89 9.87 -21.43
N GLU A 46 8.80 9.14 -21.70
CA GLU A 46 7.46 9.46 -21.21
C GLU A 46 7.02 8.53 -20.07
N ILE A 47 6.42 9.10 -19.02
CA ILE A 47 5.80 8.34 -17.94
C ILE A 47 4.47 7.77 -18.46
N LYS A 48 4.37 6.44 -18.50
CA LYS A 48 3.15 5.71 -18.85
C LYS A 48 2.26 5.52 -17.62
N ALA A 49 0.96 5.33 -17.86
CA ALA A 49 0.03 4.93 -16.81
C ALA A 49 0.42 3.58 -16.21
N ILE A 50 -0.02 3.31 -14.98
CA ILE A 50 0.21 2.03 -14.32
C ILE A 50 -0.47 0.90 -15.10
N ASP A 51 0.30 -0.13 -15.45
CA ASP A 51 -0.21 -1.37 -16.02
C ASP A 51 -0.70 -2.29 -14.89
N TYR A 52 -2.03 -2.33 -14.73
CA TYR A 52 -2.67 -3.15 -13.72
C TYR A 52 -2.63 -4.66 -14.04
N GLU A 53 -2.57 -5.07 -15.31
CA GLU A 53 -2.44 -6.49 -15.67
C GLU A 53 -1.07 -7.01 -15.26
N LYS A 54 -0.03 -6.18 -15.44
CA LYS A 54 1.31 -6.47 -14.94
C LYS A 54 1.32 -6.63 -13.42
N LEU A 55 0.60 -5.78 -12.67
CA LEU A 55 0.49 -5.91 -11.22
C LEU A 55 -0.21 -7.20 -10.78
N ILE A 56 -1.23 -7.66 -11.53
CA ILE A 56 -1.92 -8.93 -11.24
C ILE A 56 -0.90 -10.07 -11.24
N VAL A 57 -0.08 -10.14 -12.29
CA VAL A 57 0.95 -11.19 -12.44
C VAL A 57 2.07 -11.02 -11.41
N GLN A 58 2.60 -9.81 -11.26
CA GLN A 58 3.73 -9.53 -10.37
C GLN A 58 3.41 -9.82 -8.91
N PHE A 59 2.24 -9.40 -8.44
CA PHE A 59 1.81 -9.71 -7.08
C PHE A 59 1.21 -11.10 -6.97
N GLY A 60 0.84 -11.77 -8.05
CA GLY A 60 0.20 -13.09 -8.01
C GLY A 60 -1.18 -13.04 -7.37
N VAL A 61 -1.94 -11.99 -7.68
CA VAL A 61 -3.36 -11.84 -7.29
C VAL A 61 -4.25 -12.29 -8.44
N SER A 62 -5.54 -12.49 -8.17
CA SER A 62 -6.52 -12.89 -9.19
C SER A 62 -7.35 -11.69 -9.63
N ARG A 63 -7.68 -11.61 -10.92
CA ARG A 63 -8.61 -10.59 -11.44
C ARG A 63 -10.02 -10.81 -10.88
N ILE A 64 -10.73 -9.73 -10.57
CA ILE A 64 -12.18 -9.78 -10.34
C ILE A 64 -12.87 -9.92 -11.71
N THR A 65 -13.30 -11.13 -12.03
CA THR A 65 -13.94 -11.47 -13.31
C THR A 65 -15.44 -11.13 -13.31
N PRO A 66 -16.07 -10.97 -14.49
CA PRO A 66 -17.52 -10.82 -14.59
C PRO A 66 -18.31 -11.90 -13.84
N ASP A 67 -17.89 -13.17 -13.95
CA ASP A 67 -18.52 -14.30 -13.23
C ASP A 67 -18.43 -14.14 -11.71
N LEU A 68 -17.31 -13.61 -11.19
CA LEU A 68 -17.15 -13.36 -9.76
C LEU A 68 -18.02 -12.18 -9.29
N ILE A 69 -18.22 -11.17 -10.15
CA ILE A 69 -19.14 -10.06 -9.89
C ILE A 69 -20.58 -10.58 -9.83
N GLU A 70 -21.01 -11.39 -10.80
CA GLU A 70 -22.34 -12.02 -10.80
C GLU A 70 -22.55 -12.86 -9.54
N ARG A 71 -21.53 -13.65 -9.15
CA ARG A 71 -21.58 -14.43 -7.91
C ARG A 71 -21.72 -13.53 -6.69
N LEU A 72 -20.92 -12.46 -6.57
CA LEU A 72 -21.03 -11.50 -5.47
C LEU A 72 -22.45 -10.94 -5.36
N GLU A 73 -23.04 -10.52 -6.48
CA GLU A 73 -24.40 -9.99 -6.51
C GLU A 73 -25.44 -11.03 -6.07
N LYS A 74 -25.31 -12.26 -6.56
CA LYS A 74 -26.19 -13.37 -6.20
C LYS A 74 -26.10 -13.75 -4.72
N VAL A 75 -24.88 -13.86 -4.19
CA VAL A 75 -24.61 -14.26 -2.80
C VAL A 75 -25.10 -13.21 -1.82
N THR A 76 -24.94 -11.94 -2.16
CA THR A 76 -25.28 -10.83 -1.27
C THR A 76 -26.70 -10.29 -1.47
N GLY A 77 -27.35 -10.61 -2.59
CA GLY A 77 -28.63 -10.02 -2.97
C GLY A 77 -28.57 -8.52 -3.25
N ARG A 78 -27.38 -7.96 -3.47
CA ARG A 78 -27.13 -6.53 -3.68
C ARG A 78 -26.34 -6.31 -4.98
N PRO A 79 -26.60 -5.23 -5.74
CA PRO A 79 -25.80 -4.92 -6.92
C PRO A 79 -24.35 -4.62 -6.52
N ALA A 80 -23.39 -5.05 -7.33
CA ALA A 80 -21.98 -4.84 -7.07
C ALA A 80 -21.67 -3.34 -7.08
N HIS A 81 -20.80 -2.93 -6.16
CA HIS A 81 -20.39 -1.54 -6.06
C HIS A 81 -19.82 -1.03 -7.39
N HIS A 82 -20.08 0.25 -7.73
CA HIS A 82 -19.60 0.79 -9.01
C HIS A 82 -18.08 0.80 -9.12
N LEU A 83 -17.34 0.80 -7.99
CA LEU A 83 -15.89 0.69 -7.98
C LEU A 83 -15.41 -0.71 -8.41
N ILE A 84 -16.21 -1.76 -8.21
CA ILE A 84 -15.94 -3.09 -8.77
C ILE A 84 -16.31 -3.11 -10.26
N ARG A 85 -17.54 -2.69 -10.59
CA ARG A 85 -18.06 -2.74 -11.97
C ARG A 85 -17.24 -1.91 -12.97
N ARG A 86 -16.56 -0.86 -12.50
CA ARG A 86 -15.68 -0.01 -13.30
C ARG A 86 -14.20 -0.40 -13.23
N GLY A 87 -13.86 -1.51 -12.56
CA GLY A 87 -12.49 -2.00 -12.47
C GLY A 87 -11.55 -1.12 -11.63
N ILE A 88 -12.07 -0.36 -10.66
CA ILE A 88 -11.24 0.40 -9.71
C ILE A 88 -10.70 -0.55 -8.63
N PHE A 89 -11.58 -1.39 -8.07
CA PHE A 89 -11.16 -2.63 -7.41
C PHE A 89 -11.14 -3.72 -8.48
N PHE A 90 -9.95 -4.05 -8.98
CA PHE A 90 -9.76 -4.89 -10.17
C PHE A 90 -9.25 -6.30 -9.85
N ALA A 91 -8.68 -6.52 -8.66
CA ALA A 91 -8.07 -7.78 -8.26
C ALA A 91 -8.37 -8.15 -6.81
N HIS A 92 -8.17 -9.41 -6.46
CA HIS A 92 -8.42 -9.97 -5.13
C HIS A 92 -7.47 -11.12 -4.80
N ARG A 93 -7.44 -11.50 -3.51
CA ARG A 93 -7.02 -12.83 -3.05
C ARG A 93 -8.17 -13.42 -2.25
N ASP A 94 -8.54 -14.66 -2.56
CA ASP A 94 -9.52 -15.44 -1.79
C ASP A 94 -10.92 -14.82 -1.57
N LEU A 95 -11.34 -13.84 -2.39
CA LEU A 95 -12.71 -13.31 -2.32
C LEU A 95 -13.77 -14.41 -2.46
N SER A 96 -13.53 -15.40 -3.33
CA SER A 96 -14.41 -16.58 -3.47
C SER A 96 -14.61 -17.33 -2.15
N ARG A 97 -13.57 -17.40 -1.30
CA ARG A 97 -13.65 -18.03 0.03
C ARG A 97 -14.51 -17.23 1.00
N ILE A 98 -14.45 -15.89 0.94
CA ILE A 98 -15.33 -15.03 1.73
C ILE A 98 -16.79 -15.22 1.31
N LEU A 99 -17.06 -15.34 0.01
CA LEU A 99 -18.40 -15.66 -0.48
C LEU A 99 -18.87 -17.03 0.02
N ASP A 100 -18.00 -18.05 0.00
CA ASP A 100 -18.32 -19.38 0.57
C ASP A 100 -18.69 -19.29 2.06
N LEU A 101 -17.95 -18.49 2.85
CA LEU A 101 -18.24 -18.29 4.27
C LEU A 101 -19.61 -17.63 4.47
N HIS A 102 -19.91 -16.59 3.69
CA HIS A 102 -21.20 -15.89 3.76
C HIS A 102 -22.36 -16.82 3.40
N GLU A 103 -22.26 -17.59 2.32
CA GLU A 103 -23.27 -18.58 1.91
C GLU A 103 -23.52 -19.65 3.00
N GLN A 104 -22.48 -19.99 3.76
CA GLN A 104 -22.55 -20.97 4.87
C GLN A 104 -22.99 -20.34 6.20
N GLY A 105 -23.23 -19.03 6.27
CA GLY A 105 -23.50 -18.32 7.52
C GLY A 105 -22.34 -18.32 8.51
N LYS A 106 -21.10 -18.52 8.02
CA LYS A 106 -19.90 -18.51 8.87
C LYS A 106 -19.40 -17.07 9.04
N PRO A 107 -19.01 -16.67 10.26
CA PRO A 107 -18.59 -15.31 10.52
C PRO A 107 -17.23 -15.01 9.89
N PHE A 108 -17.06 -13.75 9.50
CA PHE A 108 -15.80 -13.11 9.20
C PHE A 108 -15.90 -11.64 9.60
N PHE A 109 -14.80 -10.90 9.52
CA PHE A 109 -14.77 -9.46 9.79
C PHE A 109 -13.99 -8.74 8.69
N LEU A 110 -14.21 -7.44 8.56
CA LEU A 110 -13.46 -6.56 7.67
C LEU A 110 -12.33 -5.89 8.44
N TYR A 111 -11.21 -5.67 7.77
CA TYR A 111 -10.09 -4.89 8.26
C TYR A 111 -9.66 -3.90 7.17
N THR A 112 -9.41 -2.66 7.57
CA THR A 112 -8.71 -1.63 6.78
C THR A 112 -7.88 -0.75 7.73
N GLY A 113 -7.00 0.08 7.18
CA GLY A 113 -6.18 0.97 7.99
C GLY A 113 -5.96 2.34 7.36
N ARG A 114 -5.43 3.25 8.17
CA ARG A 114 -4.96 4.57 7.75
C ARG A 114 -3.77 4.97 8.59
N GLY A 115 -2.66 5.29 7.91
CA GLY A 115 -1.52 5.93 8.54
C GLY A 115 -1.65 7.46 8.58
N PRO A 116 -1.84 8.07 9.76
CA PRO A 116 -2.19 9.49 9.88
C PRO A 116 -0.94 10.39 9.77
N SER A 117 -0.71 10.94 8.58
CA SER A 117 0.47 11.79 8.30
C SER A 117 0.17 13.30 8.25
N ASN A 118 -1.10 13.69 8.38
CA ASN A 118 -1.58 15.07 8.32
C ASN A 118 -2.96 15.18 8.98
N GLU A 119 -3.43 16.41 9.21
CA GLU A 119 -4.71 16.67 9.88
C GLU A 119 -5.93 16.23 9.06
N SER A 120 -5.85 16.25 7.73
CA SER A 120 -7.01 16.00 6.86
C SER A 120 -6.74 15.00 5.74
N MET A 121 -7.75 14.16 5.48
CA MET A 121 -7.77 13.24 4.36
C MET A 121 -8.13 13.93 3.03
N HIS A 122 -7.40 13.62 1.95
CA HIS A 122 -7.80 13.97 0.58
C HIS A 122 -8.68 12.89 -0.07
N LEU A 123 -9.31 13.20 -1.21
CA LEU A 123 -10.22 12.29 -1.94
C LEU A 123 -9.63 10.91 -2.25
N GLY A 124 -8.32 10.82 -2.51
CA GLY A 124 -7.66 9.52 -2.69
C GLY A 124 -7.81 8.56 -1.50
N HIS A 125 -7.82 9.09 -0.27
CA HIS A 125 -8.01 8.28 0.94
C HIS A 125 -9.45 7.82 1.10
N ALA A 126 -10.43 8.48 0.46
CA ALA A 126 -11.84 8.14 0.60
C ALA A 126 -12.20 6.83 -0.11
N ILE A 127 -11.48 6.46 -1.18
CA ILE A 127 -11.85 5.31 -2.04
C ILE A 127 -11.91 3.99 -1.25
N PRO A 128 -10.90 3.62 -0.42
CA PRO A 128 -10.99 2.43 0.42
C PRO A 128 -12.13 2.49 1.44
N PHE A 129 -12.36 3.64 2.10
CA PHE A 129 -13.39 3.75 3.14
C PHE A 129 -14.81 3.72 2.58
N ILE A 130 -15.07 4.37 1.44
CA ILE A 130 -16.36 4.27 0.74
C ILE A 130 -16.66 2.81 0.40
N PHE A 131 -15.66 2.09 -0.12
CA PHE A 131 -15.85 0.69 -0.48
C PHE A 131 -16.01 -0.21 0.75
N CYS A 132 -15.25 0.05 1.82
CA CYS A 132 -15.34 -0.70 3.07
C CYS A 132 -16.69 -0.49 3.76
N GLN A 133 -17.25 0.72 3.72
CA GLN A 133 -18.58 1.00 4.25
C GLN A 133 -19.65 0.20 3.49
N TRP A 134 -19.56 0.16 2.15
CA TRP A 134 -20.46 -0.67 1.34
C TRP A 134 -20.32 -2.16 1.67
N LEU A 135 -19.09 -2.67 1.82
CA LEU A 135 -18.87 -4.07 2.24
C LEU A 135 -19.47 -4.36 3.61
N GLN A 136 -19.32 -3.44 4.58
CA GLN A 136 -19.88 -3.58 5.92
C GLN A 136 -21.41 -3.68 5.85
N GLU A 137 -22.07 -2.82 5.09
CA GLU A 137 -23.53 -2.86 4.93
C GLU A 137 -24.00 -4.16 4.25
N VAL A 138 -23.32 -4.56 3.17
CA VAL A 138 -23.73 -5.70 2.35
C VAL A 138 -23.58 -7.02 3.08
N PHE A 139 -22.49 -7.19 3.83
CA PHE A 139 -22.20 -8.44 4.54
C PHE A 139 -22.67 -8.43 6.00
N ASP A 140 -23.03 -7.27 6.55
CA ASP A 140 -23.48 -7.10 7.94
C ASP A 140 -22.46 -7.59 9.00
N VAL A 141 -21.17 -7.38 8.75
CA VAL A 141 -20.05 -7.87 9.57
C VAL A 141 -19.39 -6.77 10.41
N HIS A 142 -18.60 -7.18 11.40
CA HIS A 142 -17.74 -6.25 12.15
C HIS A 142 -16.62 -5.70 11.25
N LEU A 143 -16.22 -4.46 11.50
CA LEU A 143 -15.10 -3.77 10.87
C LEU A 143 -14.13 -3.29 11.93
N VAL A 144 -12.85 -3.57 11.74
CA VAL A 144 -11.76 -2.98 12.52
C VAL A 144 -10.96 -2.02 11.63
N ILE A 145 -10.67 -0.82 12.15
CA ILE A 145 -9.91 0.22 11.45
C ILE A 145 -8.68 0.57 12.28
N GLN A 146 -7.51 0.25 11.74
CA GLN A 146 -6.22 0.54 12.38
C GLN A 146 -5.74 1.95 12.02
N LEU A 147 -5.40 2.75 13.02
CA LEU A 147 -4.71 4.02 12.86
C LEU A 147 -3.24 3.85 13.26
N THR A 148 -2.37 3.82 12.26
CA THR A 148 -0.96 3.43 12.38
C THR A 148 -0.09 4.64 12.76
N ASP A 149 -0.38 5.22 13.94
CA ASP A 149 0.32 6.39 14.44
C ASP A 149 1.80 6.08 14.75
N ASP A 150 2.08 4.88 15.26
CA ASP A 150 3.42 4.34 15.47
C ASP A 150 4.23 4.19 14.16
N GLU A 151 3.61 3.73 13.06
CA GLU A 151 4.20 3.71 11.72
C GLU A 151 4.65 5.12 11.33
N LYS A 152 3.75 6.10 11.43
CA LYS A 152 4.09 7.46 10.98
C LYS A 152 5.18 8.08 11.83
N PHE A 153 5.21 7.79 13.12
CA PHE A 153 6.31 8.17 13.99
C PHE A 153 7.64 7.54 13.54
N HIS A 154 7.65 6.24 13.21
CA HIS A 154 8.86 5.55 12.76
C HIS A 154 9.34 5.95 11.36
N PHE A 155 8.42 6.26 10.45
CA PHE A 155 8.73 6.52 9.03
C PHE A 155 8.88 7.99 8.67
N LYS A 156 8.41 8.93 9.50
CA LYS A 156 8.52 10.37 9.25
C LYS A 156 9.34 11.04 10.35
N GLU A 157 10.62 11.28 10.07
CA GLU A 157 11.60 11.81 11.05
C GLU A 157 11.22 13.15 11.69
N HIS A 158 10.39 13.95 11.03
CA HIS A 158 9.95 15.26 11.53
C HIS A 158 8.70 15.20 12.41
N LEU A 159 8.04 14.04 12.55
CA LEU A 159 6.83 13.90 13.35
C LEU A 159 7.16 13.42 14.77
N THR A 160 6.55 14.07 15.76
CA THR A 160 6.60 13.62 17.16
C THR A 160 5.47 12.62 17.46
N LEU A 161 5.54 11.93 18.60
CA LEU A 161 4.44 11.08 19.07
C LEU A 161 3.15 11.87 19.28
N ASP A 162 3.25 13.12 19.76
CA ASP A 162 2.09 13.98 19.97
C ASP A 162 1.44 14.39 18.64
N ASP A 163 2.25 14.61 17.59
CA ASP A 163 1.74 14.94 16.26
C ASP A 163 0.94 13.79 15.65
N VAL A 164 1.49 12.57 15.66
CA VAL A 164 0.82 11.41 15.05
C VAL A 164 -0.45 11.03 15.80
N LYS A 165 -0.49 11.17 17.14
CA LYS A 165 -1.70 10.98 17.94
C LYS A 165 -2.75 12.03 17.62
N ARG A 166 -2.37 13.31 17.52
CA ARG A 166 -3.27 14.38 17.12
C ARG A 166 -3.87 14.11 15.73
N TYR A 167 -3.04 13.75 14.75
CA TYR A 167 -3.50 13.43 13.40
C TYR A 167 -4.40 12.19 13.37
N ALA A 168 -4.09 11.17 14.16
CA ALA A 168 -4.93 9.97 14.26
C ALA A 168 -6.34 10.32 14.73
N ILE A 169 -6.48 11.17 15.75
CA ILE A 169 -7.79 11.60 16.25
C ILE A 169 -8.56 12.42 15.20
N GLU A 170 -7.92 13.34 14.48
CA GLU A 170 -8.60 14.09 13.41
C GLU A 170 -8.99 13.18 12.24
N ASN A 171 -8.10 12.27 11.80
CA ASN A 171 -8.41 11.29 10.75
C ASN A 171 -9.50 10.31 11.21
N ALA A 172 -9.62 9.98 12.49
CA ALA A 172 -10.71 9.18 13.02
C ALA A 172 -12.08 9.87 12.82
N LYS A 173 -12.14 11.20 12.96
CA LYS A 173 -13.36 11.98 12.68
C LYS A 173 -13.72 11.95 11.19
N ASP A 174 -12.73 12.14 10.32
CA ASP A 174 -12.90 12.03 8.87
C ASP A 174 -13.42 10.63 8.48
N ILE A 175 -12.87 9.57 9.08
CA ILE A 175 -13.28 8.19 8.85
C ILE A 175 -14.71 7.95 9.35
N ALA A 176 -15.05 8.41 10.55
CA ALA A 176 -16.39 8.27 11.11
C ALA A 176 -17.46 8.95 10.23
N ALA A 177 -17.11 10.01 9.51
CA ALA A 177 -18.01 10.74 8.62
C ALA A 177 -18.47 9.93 7.38
N PHE A 178 -17.83 8.80 7.05
CA PHE A 178 -18.28 7.92 5.96
C PHE A 178 -19.56 7.14 6.29
N GLY A 179 -20.04 7.15 7.54
CA GLY A 179 -21.31 6.52 7.91
C GLY A 179 -21.21 5.02 8.21
N PHE A 180 -20.11 4.60 8.81
CA PHE A 180 -19.96 3.25 9.36
C PHE A 180 -20.95 3.00 10.52
N ASN A 181 -21.36 1.74 10.74
CA ASN A 181 -22.19 1.39 11.89
C ASN A 181 -21.34 1.41 13.18
N PRO A 182 -21.60 2.32 14.15
CA PRO A 182 -20.79 2.43 15.36
C PRO A 182 -20.87 1.20 16.27
N GLU A 183 -21.93 0.39 16.19
CA GLU A 183 -22.07 -0.84 16.97
C GLU A 183 -21.21 -1.99 16.43
N LYS A 184 -20.80 -1.91 15.16
CA LYS A 184 -20.01 -2.92 14.46
C LYS A 184 -18.65 -2.41 13.98
N THR A 185 -18.24 -1.22 14.38
CA THR A 185 -16.99 -0.59 13.93
C THR A 185 -16.10 -0.27 15.11
N PHE A 186 -14.89 -0.81 15.09
CA PHE A 186 -13.86 -0.53 16.09
C PHE A 186 -12.69 0.20 15.43
N ILE A 187 -12.48 1.46 15.79
CA ILE A 187 -11.33 2.26 15.35
C ILE A 187 -10.35 2.35 16.51
N PHE A 188 -9.07 2.07 16.26
CA PHE A 188 -8.06 2.10 17.31
C PHE A 188 -6.75 2.69 16.82
N LEU A 189 -6.01 3.32 17.75
CA LEU A 189 -4.62 3.74 17.55
C LEU A 189 -3.69 2.59 17.94
N ASP A 190 -2.68 2.34 17.13
CA ASP A 190 -1.69 1.31 17.43
C ASP A 190 -0.99 1.58 18.76
N SER A 191 -0.55 2.83 19.01
CA SER A 191 0.17 3.17 20.24
C SER A 191 -0.65 2.99 21.52
N GLU A 192 -1.98 2.92 21.43
CA GLU A 192 -2.89 2.69 22.56
C GLU A 192 -3.38 1.24 22.64
N TYR A 193 -3.54 0.57 21.49
CA TYR A 193 -4.08 -0.78 21.43
C TYR A 193 -3.02 -1.88 21.43
N TYR A 194 -1.74 -1.54 21.21
CA TYR A 194 -0.64 -2.50 21.02
C TYR A 194 -0.61 -3.61 22.09
N GLY A 195 -0.79 -3.23 23.35
CA GLY A 195 -0.74 -4.17 24.49
C GLY A 195 -1.83 -5.25 24.43
N TYR A 196 -3.01 -4.94 23.87
CA TYR A 196 -4.12 -5.88 23.75
C TYR A 196 -3.88 -6.92 22.65
N MET A 197 -3.17 -6.54 21.58
CA MET A 197 -2.84 -7.42 20.46
C MET A 197 -1.46 -8.09 20.58
N PHE A 198 -0.71 -7.82 21.65
CA PHE A 198 0.70 -8.19 21.76
C PHE A 198 0.96 -9.70 21.64
N ASP A 199 0.10 -10.55 22.20
CA ASP A 199 0.22 -12.02 22.05
C ASP A 199 0.15 -12.47 20.58
N THR A 200 -0.69 -11.82 19.78
CA THR A 200 -0.81 -12.09 18.34
C THR A 200 0.42 -11.57 17.60
N ILE A 201 0.91 -10.38 17.97
CA ILE A 201 2.16 -9.81 17.42
C ILE A 201 3.34 -10.75 17.68
N LEU A 202 3.49 -11.30 18.89
CA LEU A 202 4.56 -12.24 19.21
C LEU A 202 4.53 -13.50 18.33
N ARG A 203 3.33 -14.00 18.02
CA ARG A 203 3.16 -15.16 17.12
C ARG A 203 3.57 -14.81 15.69
N VAL A 204 3.20 -13.62 15.20
CA VAL A 204 3.59 -13.13 13.87
C VAL A 204 5.10 -12.92 13.78
N GLN A 205 5.70 -12.25 14.77
CA GLN A 205 7.13 -12.00 14.86
C GLN A 205 7.95 -13.30 14.81
N LYS A 206 7.45 -14.38 15.42
CA LYS A 206 8.11 -15.70 15.37
C LYS A 206 8.11 -16.33 13.98
N CYS A 207 7.16 -15.96 13.11
CA CYS A 207 7.02 -16.52 11.76
C CYS A 207 7.80 -15.74 10.69
N LEU A 208 8.29 -14.54 11.01
CA LEU A 208 8.98 -13.66 10.08
C LEU A 208 10.47 -13.55 10.43
N ASN A 209 11.32 -13.51 9.41
CA ASN A 209 12.75 -13.23 9.57
C ASN A 209 13.17 -11.98 8.79
N PHE A 210 14.35 -11.46 9.13
CA PHE A 210 14.89 -10.24 8.51
C PHE A 210 14.96 -10.33 6.99
N ASN A 211 15.41 -11.45 6.43
CA ASN A 211 15.53 -11.60 4.97
C ASN A 211 14.17 -11.50 4.26
N GLN A 212 13.11 -12.04 4.85
CA GLN A 212 11.74 -11.88 4.33
C GLN A 212 11.32 -10.41 4.37
N CYS A 213 11.52 -9.73 5.50
CA CYS A 213 11.20 -8.31 5.61
C CYS A 213 12.01 -7.46 4.61
N SER A 214 13.31 -7.70 4.48
CA SER A 214 14.17 -7.02 3.50
C SER A 214 13.70 -7.25 2.06
N SER A 215 13.30 -8.47 1.72
CA SER A 215 12.85 -8.80 0.35
C SER A 215 11.52 -8.13 -0.01
N VAL A 216 10.61 -7.96 0.96
CA VAL A 216 9.28 -7.38 0.74
C VAL A 216 9.31 -5.85 0.86
N PHE A 217 10.01 -5.33 1.85
CA PHE A 217 9.96 -3.93 2.28
C PHE A 217 11.23 -3.14 1.94
N GLY A 218 12.27 -3.79 1.40
CA GLY A 218 13.53 -3.12 1.08
C GLY A 218 14.35 -2.66 2.29
N PHE A 219 14.06 -3.20 3.48
CA PHE A 219 14.81 -2.88 4.70
C PHE A 219 16.23 -3.43 4.67
N ASP A 220 17.16 -2.69 5.28
CA ASP A 220 18.57 -3.03 5.40
C ASP A 220 19.05 -2.92 6.85
N GLN A 221 20.35 -3.13 7.06
CA GLN A 221 20.97 -3.09 8.40
C GLN A 221 20.99 -1.68 9.03
N THR A 222 20.64 -0.64 8.28
CA THR A 222 20.54 0.74 8.77
C THR A 222 19.10 1.12 9.14
N THR A 223 18.13 0.27 8.78
CA THR A 223 16.72 0.48 9.08
C THR A 223 16.48 0.35 10.59
N SER A 224 15.71 1.30 11.15
CA SER A 224 15.41 1.28 12.59
C SER A 224 14.57 0.06 12.98
N ILE A 225 14.76 -0.43 14.21
CA ILE A 225 14.03 -1.59 14.73
C ILE A 225 12.51 -1.36 14.68
N GLY A 226 12.04 -0.13 14.92
CA GLY A 226 10.62 0.23 14.81
C GLY A 226 10.06 0.05 13.40
N LYS A 227 10.80 0.46 12.36
CA LYS A 227 10.41 0.20 10.95
C LYS A 227 10.40 -1.29 10.63
N LEU A 228 11.40 -2.02 11.14
CA LEU A 228 11.54 -3.45 10.91
C LEU A 228 10.42 -4.27 11.59
N SER A 229 9.98 -3.88 12.78
CA SER A 229 8.96 -4.59 13.55
C SER A 229 7.53 -4.21 13.18
N TYR A 230 7.31 -3.00 12.64
CA TYR A 230 5.99 -2.47 12.31
C TYR A 230 5.11 -3.42 11.46
N PRO A 231 5.62 -4.08 10.39
CA PRO A 231 4.80 -5.01 9.62
C PRO A 231 4.13 -6.10 10.45
N CYS A 232 4.73 -6.49 11.59
CA CYS A 232 4.13 -7.47 12.48
C CYS A 232 2.87 -6.95 13.19
N ALA A 233 2.83 -5.66 13.52
CA ALA A 233 1.65 -5.02 14.11
C ALA A 233 0.51 -4.95 13.10
N GLU A 234 0.80 -4.49 11.87
CA GLU A 234 -0.18 -4.44 10.77
C GLU A 234 -0.69 -5.84 10.37
N ILE A 235 0.17 -6.87 10.37
CA ILE A 235 -0.27 -8.26 10.09
C ILE A 235 -1.13 -8.81 11.23
N ALA A 236 -0.86 -8.44 12.49
CA ALA A 236 -1.60 -8.96 13.64
C ALA A 236 -3.10 -8.63 13.58
N THR A 237 -3.46 -7.47 13.01
CA THR A 237 -4.85 -6.99 12.90
C THR A 237 -5.68 -7.79 11.89
N ALA A 238 -5.05 -8.61 11.05
CA ALA A 238 -5.75 -9.56 10.19
C ALA A 238 -6.27 -10.81 10.94
N PHE A 239 -5.89 -11.00 12.21
CA PHE A 239 -6.30 -12.16 13.01
C PHE A 239 -7.32 -11.78 14.08
N PRO A 240 -8.41 -12.55 14.26
CA PRO A 240 -9.43 -12.24 15.26
C PRO A 240 -8.89 -12.29 16.69
N GLY A 241 -7.82 -13.07 16.94
CA GLY A 241 -7.14 -13.12 18.23
C GLY A 241 -6.47 -11.82 18.67
N ALA A 242 -6.33 -10.83 17.78
CA ALA A 242 -5.95 -9.46 18.16
C ALA A 242 -7.09 -8.69 18.83
N PHE A 243 -8.34 -9.14 18.71
CA PHE A 243 -9.53 -8.45 19.21
C PHE A 243 -10.42 -9.37 20.08
N PRO A 244 -9.90 -9.91 21.20
CA PRO A 244 -10.64 -10.88 22.00
C PRO A 244 -11.94 -10.32 22.61
N HIS A 245 -12.00 -9.00 22.80
CA HIS A 245 -13.20 -8.30 23.27
C HIS A 245 -14.32 -8.20 22.22
N LEU A 246 -14.01 -8.35 20.93
CA LEU A 246 -15.00 -8.38 19.84
C LEU A 246 -15.37 -9.81 19.44
N PHE A 247 -14.38 -10.72 19.39
CA PHE A 247 -14.54 -12.03 18.75
C PHE A 247 -14.36 -13.23 19.69
N GLY A 248 -14.02 -12.99 20.96
CA GLY A 248 -13.66 -14.06 21.89
C GLY A 248 -12.21 -14.52 21.73
N LYS A 249 -11.80 -15.48 22.58
CA LYS A 249 -10.46 -16.08 22.55
C LYS A 249 -10.36 -17.26 21.59
#